data_AF-R1F135-F1
#
_entry.id   AF-R1F135-F1
#
_cell.length_a   1.000
_cell.length_b   1.000
_cell.length_c   1.000
_cell.angle_alpha   90.00
_cell.angle_beta   90.00
_cell.angle_gamma   90.00
#
_symmetry.space_group_name_H-M   'P 1'
#
loop_
_entity.id
_entity.type
_entity.pdbx_description
1 polymer ?
#
loop_
_entity_poly.entity_id
_entity_poly.type
_entity_poly.pdbx_seq_one_letter_code
_entity_poly.pdbx_strand_id
1 'polypeptide(L)'
;MVAEFAKTAPEAVQLAVKQTVAALLGQMPAEVADGAITATGQSLASLFFSMQMTGYMFRNAEYRRSLSTTLAAAEDEMAEAAALPPVKGEITVSLAPGMEAKVDAAAYMAELRSEVEGLRAQLASAREKKAEQPLLAFIQSLPGDEARQLQGGVSSEVLEAMGQLVTSLLRDMNVAPDALTEAPVAKMREVLILQLVQGYKLRELEVRAELKGTFWDQ
;
A
#
# COMPACT_ATOMS: atom_id res chain seq x y z
N MET A 1 -12.30 16.45 -8.37
CA MET A 1 -11.72 15.09 -8.28
C MET A 1 -10.26 15.10 -7.85
N VAL A 2 -9.28 15.57 -8.64
CA VAL A 2 -7.85 15.57 -8.23
C VAL A 2 -7.58 16.48 -7.02
N ALA A 3 -8.15 17.68 -6.99
CA ALA A 3 -8.00 18.59 -5.85
C ALA A 3 -8.65 18.06 -4.55
N GLU A 4 -9.68 17.22 -4.68
CA GLU A 4 -10.34 16.57 -3.54
C GLU A 4 -9.53 15.35 -3.08
N PHE A 5 -8.99 14.58 -4.02
CA PHE A 5 -8.05 13.50 -3.74
C PHE A 5 -6.80 14.00 -3.02
N ALA A 6 -6.21 15.11 -3.48
CA ALA A 6 -5.05 15.73 -2.82
C ALA A 6 -5.34 16.18 -1.37
N LYS A 7 -6.62 16.41 -1.03
CA LYS A 7 -7.04 16.77 0.33
C LYS A 7 -7.39 15.56 1.20
N THR A 8 -7.81 14.45 0.60
CA THR A 8 -8.44 13.32 1.32
C THR A 8 -7.60 12.04 1.29
N ALA A 9 -6.74 11.88 0.29
CA ALA A 9 -5.90 10.69 0.16
C ALA A 9 -4.67 10.79 1.09
N PRO A 10 -4.22 9.67 1.68
CA PRO A 10 -3.01 9.63 2.48
C PRO A 10 -1.78 10.13 1.70
N GLU A 11 -0.86 10.83 2.37
CA GLU A 11 0.34 11.41 1.72
C GLU A 11 1.17 10.36 0.97
N ALA A 12 1.29 9.16 1.54
CA ALA A 12 2.00 8.05 0.92
C ALA A 12 1.39 7.64 -0.44
N VAL A 13 0.06 7.72 -0.58
CA VAL A 13 -0.65 7.44 -1.84
C VAL A 13 -0.42 8.58 -2.83
N GLN A 14 -0.48 9.83 -2.37
CA GLN A 14 -0.22 11.00 -3.24
C GLN A 14 1.20 10.97 -3.81
N LEU A 15 2.19 10.60 -2.98
CA LEU A 15 3.57 10.44 -3.42
C LEU A 15 3.70 9.29 -4.42
N ALA A 16 3.06 8.15 -4.16
CA ALA A 16 3.05 7.00 -5.07
C ALA A 16 2.50 7.37 -6.45
N VAL A 17 1.38 8.09 -6.51
CA VAL A 17 0.78 8.57 -7.77
C VAL A 17 1.77 9.46 -8.54
N LYS A 18 2.38 10.44 -7.87
CA LYS A 18 3.37 11.34 -8.49
C LYS A 18 4.58 10.57 -9.02
N GLN A 19 5.11 9.63 -8.23
CA GLN A 19 6.27 8.81 -8.60
C GLN A 19 5.98 7.87 -9.77
N THR A 20 4.80 7.24 -9.80
CA THR A 20 4.39 6.37 -10.92
C THR A 20 4.29 7.15 -12.22
N VAL A 21 3.67 8.33 -12.20
CA VAL A 21 3.54 9.16 -13.41
C VAL A 21 4.89 9.72 -13.85
N ALA A 22 5.75 10.12 -12.90
CA ALA A 22 7.11 10.55 -13.19
C ALA A 22 7.98 9.41 -13.75
N ALA A 23 7.77 8.16 -13.34
CA ALA A 23 8.46 7.01 -13.89
C ALA A 23 8.06 6.73 -15.35
N LEU A 24 6.81 7.01 -15.72
CA LEU A 24 6.30 6.80 -17.08
C LEU A 24 6.65 7.94 -18.05
N LEU A 25 6.52 9.18 -17.59
CA LEU A 25 6.67 10.37 -18.45
C LEU A 25 8.00 11.10 -18.25
N GLY A 26 8.86 10.60 -17.36
CA GLY A 26 10.08 11.27 -16.92
C GLY A 26 9.82 12.32 -15.83
N GLN A 27 10.91 12.75 -15.18
CA GLN A 27 10.87 13.69 -14.04
C GLN A 27 10.80 15.17 -14.44
N MET A 28 10.43 15.48 -15.69
CA MET A 28 10.48 16.86 -16.16
C MET A 28 9.37 17.72 -15.53
N PRO A 29 9.68 18.92 -14.99
CA PRO A 29 8.68 19.88 -14.54
C PRO A 29 7.67 20.17 -15.65
N ALA A 30 6.39 20.34 -15.30
CA ALA A 30 5.33 20.52 -16.30
C ALA A 30 5.55 21.79 -17.13
N GLU A 31 6.25 22.77 -16.58
CA GLU A 31 6.55 24.06 -17.17
C GLU A 31 7.63 24.00 -18.28
N VAL A 32 8.41 22.91 -18.35
CA VAL A 32 9.54 22.74 -19.30
C VAL A 32 9.31 21.54 -20.24
N ALA A 33 8.21 20.81 -20.05
CA ALA A 33 7.89 19.62 -20.85
C ALA A 33 7.27 20.02 -22.20
N ASP A 34 8.11 20.52 -23.12
CA ASP A 34 7.72 20.88 -24.50
C ASP A 34 7.62 19.64 -25.43
N GLY A 35 7.38 18.48 -24.84
CA GLY A 35 7.30 17.20 -25.52
C GLY A 35 5.87 16.78 -25.83
N ALA A 36 5.73 15.97 -26.87
CA ALA A 36 4.50 15.28 -27.22
C ALA A 36 4.70 13.77 -27.21
N ILE A 37 3.61 13.06 -26.91
CA ILE A 37 3.55 11.61 -26.92
C ILE A 37 2.68 11.23 -28.11
N THR A 38 3.24 10.37 -28.97
CA THR A 38 2.53 9.83 -30.13
C THR A 38 2.19 8.38 -29.86
N ALA A 39 0.90 8.07 -29.87
CA ALA A 39 0.37 6.76 -29.48
C ALA A 39 -0.92 6.45 -30.25
N THR A 40 -1.26 5.16 -30.40
CA THR A 40 -2.57 4.77 -30.95
C THR A 40 -3.64 4.81 -29.87
N GLY A 41 -4.90 4.98 -30.26
CA GLY A 41 -6.03 4.91 -29.33
C GLY A 41 -6.05 3.61 -28.51
N GLN A 42 -5.73 2.48 -29.13
CA GLN A 42 -5.62 1.18 -28.44
C GLN A 42 -4.51 1.19 -27.36
N SER A 43 -3.34 1.73 -27.67
CA SER A 43 -2.24 1.81 -26.69
C SER A 43 -2.57 2.75 -25.53
N LEU A 44 -3.26 3.86 -25.79
CA LEU A 44 -3.77 4.77 -24.77
C LEU A 44 -4.83 4.10 -23.90
N ALA A 45 -5.74 3.32 -24.50
CA ALA A 45 -6.76 2.56 -23.78
C ALA A 45 -6.12 1.59 -22.78
N SER A 46 -5.14 0.80 -23.23
CA SER A 46 -4.42 -0.14 -22.37
C SER A 46 -3.64 0.58 -21.27
N LEU A 47 -3.02 1.72 -21.57
CA LEU A 47 -2.30 2.53 -20.58
C LEU A 47 -3.24 3.09 -19.52
N PHE A 48 -4.38 3.67 -19.92
CA PHE A 48 -5.36 4.23 -18.98
C PHE A 48 -5.96 3.16 -18.08
N PHE A 49 -6.31 2.01 -18.65
CA PHE A 49 -6.77 0.88 -17.87
C PHE A 49 -5.71 0.37 -16.88
N SER A 50 -4.45 0.25 -17.33
CA SER A 50 -3.33 -0.13 -16.45
C SER A 50 -3.10 0.87 -15.31
N MET A 51 -3.27 2.18 -15.57
CA MET A 51 -3.23 3.21 -14.54
C MET A 51 -4.38 3.08 -13.55
N GLN A 52 -5.60 2.78 -13.99
CA GLN A 52 -6.72 2.51 -13.09
C GLN A 52 -6.45 1.28 -12.21
N MET A 53 -5.95 0.19 -12.79
CA MET A 53 -5.55 -1.02 -12.03
C MET A 53 -4.43 -0.71 -11.01
N THR A 54 -3.48 0.15 -11.37
CA THR A 54 -2.42 0.60 -10.44
C THR A 54 -2.99 1.43 -9.30
N GLY A 55 -3.94 2.32 -9.59
CA GLY A 55 -4.65 3.10 -8.56
C GLY A 55 -5.46 2.22 -7.61
N TYR A 56 -6.15 1.22 -8.15
CA TYR A 56 -6.87 0.19 -7.38
C TYR A 56 -5.91 -0.57 -6.45
N MET A 57 -4.75 -0.99 -6.99
CA MET A 57 -3.69 -1.65 -6.23
C MET A 57 -3.18 -0.78 -5.07
N PHE A 58 -3.05 0.55 -5.25
CA PHE A 58 -2.63 1.44 -4.16
C PHE A 58 -3.62 1.42 -2.98
N ARG A 59 -4.93 1.42 -3.24
CA ARG A 59 -5.93 1.31 -2.17
C ARG A 59 -5.83 -0.03 -1.45
N ASN A 60 -5.64 -1.13 -2.18
CA ASN A 60 -5.46 -2.45 -1.58
C ASN A 60 -4.18 -2.55 -0.75
N ALA A 61 -3.08 -1.98 -1.24
CA ALA A 61 -1.80 -1.98 -0.53
C ALA A 61 -1.88 -1.16 0.76
N GLU A 62 -2.50 0.03 0.70
CA GLU A 62 -2.69 0.89 1.87
C GLU A 62 -3.64 0.25 2.90
N TYR A 63 -4.73 -0.38 2.46
CA TYR A 63 -5.63 -1.12 3.34
C TYR A 63 -4.92 -2.30 4.03
N ARG A 64 -4.20 -3.15 3.27
CA ARG A 64 -3.44 -4.27 3.83
C ARG A 64 -2.38 -3.78 4.81
N ARG A 65 -1.63 -2.73 4.45
CA ARG A 65 -0.61 -2.16 5.33
C ARG A 65 -1.20 -1.63 6.63
N SER A 66 -2.31 -0.89 6.55
CA SER A 66 -3.01 -0.38 7.74
C SER A 66 -3.47 -1.51 8.65
N LEU A 67 -4.09 -2.56 8.09
CA LEU A 67 -4.54 -3.72 8.86
C LEU A 67 -3.38 -4.45 9.53
N SER A 68 -2.28 -4.69 8.81
CA SER A 68 -1.10 -5.35 9.37
C SER A 68 -0.49 -4.54 10.52
N THR A 69 -0.48 -3.20 10.42
CA THR A 69 -0.01 -2.34 11.50
C THR A 69 -0.92 -2.41 12.72
N THR A 70 -2.23 -2.30 12.54
CA THR A 70 -3.19 -2.36 13.67
C THR A 70 -3.19 -3.73 14.35
N LEU A 71 -3.12 -4.82 13.57
CA LEU A 71 -3.09 -6.18 14.12
C LEU A 71 -1.81 -6.43 14.92
N ALA A 72 -0.65 -5.99 14.40
CA ALA A 72 0.61 -6.12 15.11
C ALA A 72 0.63 -5.32 16.43
N ALA A 73 0.01 -4.13 16.46
CA ALA A 73 -0.13 -3.36 17.69
C ALA A 73 -1.04 -4.07 18.71
N ALA A 74 -2.14 -4.67 18.26
CA ALA A 74 -3.02 -5.45 19.13
C ALA A 74 -2.33 -6.71 19.70
N GLU A 75 -1.49 -7.39 18.91
CA GLU A 75 -0.67 -8.51 19.38
C GLU A 75 0.32 -8.09 20.48
N ASP A 76 0.96 -6.93 20.32
CA ASP A 76 1.89 -6.38 21.30
C ASP A 76 1.16 -6.04 22.62
N GLU A 77 -0.02 -5.40 22.56
CA GLU A 77 -0.85 -5.10 23.74
C GLU A 77 -1.32 -6.38 24.47
N MET A 78 -1.74 -7.40 23.73
CA MET A 78 -2.12 -8.70 24.31
C MET A 78 -0.93 -9.40 24.97
N ALA A 79 0.27 -9.26 24.41
CA ALA A 79 1.50 -9.83 24.95
C ALA A 79 2.07 -9.04 26.16
N GLU A 80 1.69 -7.78 26.35
CA GLU A 80 1.96 -7.01 27.57
C GLU A 80 0.94 -7.28 28.69
N ALA A 81 -0.33 -7.46 28.35
CA ALA A 81 -1.38 -7.78 29.32
C ALA A 81 -1.21 -9.17 29.95
N ALA A 82 -0.55 -10.10 29.26
CA ALA A 82 -0.19 -11.42 29.77
C ALA A 82 1.01 -11.36 30.74
N ALA A 83 0.83 -10.75 31.91
CA ALA A 83 1.84 -10.75 32.96
C ALA A 83 2.16 -12.19 33.41
N LEU A 84 3.40 -12.65 33.15
CA LEU A 84 3.87 -13.97 33.57
C LEU A 84 3.90 -14.09 35.10
N PRO A 85 3.47 -15.23 35.68
CA PRO A 85 3.43 -15.43 37.12
C PRO A 85 4.83 -15.33 37.77
N PRO A 86 4.91 -14.94 39.06
CA PRO A 86 6.19 -14.83 39.75
C PRO A 86 6.85 -16.21 39.92
N VAL A 87 8.10 -16.34 39.45
CA VAL A 87 8.90 -17.57 39.52
C VAL A 87 9.87 -17.47 40.71
N LYS A 88 9.97 -18.52 41.54
CA LYS A 88 10.90 -18.61 42.69
C LYS A 88 11.69 -19.93 42.61
N GLY A 89 12.98 -19.90 42.95
CA GLY A 89 13.86 -21.09 42.97
C GLY A 89 15.31 -20.80 42.58
N GLU A 90 16.16 -21.83 42.55
CA GLU A 90 17.49 -21.78 41.94
C GLU A 90 17.42 -22.43 40.54
N ILE A 91 17.98 -21.77 39.52
CA ILE A 91 18.10 -22.28 38.16
C ILE A 91 19.57 -22.64 37.90
N THR A 92 19.82 -23.83 37.37
CA THR A 92 21.16 -24.21 36.89
C THR A 92 21.27 -23.85 35.42
N VAL A 93 22.22 -22.99 35.07
CA VAL A 93 22.48 -22.53 33.69
C VAL A 93 23.81 -23.12 33.21
N SER A 94 23.85 -23.69 32.01
CA SER A 94 25.07 -24.25 31.42
C SER A 94 25.70 -23.21 30.48
N LEU A 95 26.83 -22.64 30.89
CA LEU A 95 27.52 -21.58 30.13
C LEU A 95 28.55 -22.14 29.13
N ALA A 96 29.00 -23.38 29.34
CA ALA A 96 29.92 -24.12 28.47
C ALA A 96 29.85 -25.63 28.79
N PRO A 97 30.35 -26.53 27.92
CA PRO A 97 30.39 -27.97 28.22
C PRO A 97 31.15 -28.22 29.53
N GLY A 98 30.43 -28.67 30.57
CA GLY A 98 31.00 -28.94 31.91
C GLY A 98 31.05 -27.75 32.87
N MET A 99 30.50 -26.58 32.51
CA MET A 99 30.41 -25.42 33.42
C MET A 99 28.95 -25.07 33.70
N GLU A 100 28.50 -25.41 34.91
CA GLU A 100 27.16 -25.14 35.42
C GLU A 100 27.22 -24.09 36.53
N ALA A 101 26.34 -23.09 36.46
CA ALA A 101 26.21 -22.05 37.48
C ALA A 101 24.79 -22.04 38.04
N LYS A 102 24.67 -21.97 39.38
CA LYS A 102 23.39 -21.78 40.07
C LYS A 102 23.09 -20.29 40.18
N VAL A 103 21.93 -19.89 39.66
CA VAL A 103 21.47 -18.50 39.63
C VAL A 103 20.08 -18.42 40.26
N ASP A 104 19.80 -17.34 40.99
CA ASP A 104 18.46 -17.07 41.53
C ASP A 104 17.46 -16.89 40.38
N ALA A 105 16.36 -17.65 40.43
CA ALA A 105 15.35 -17.66 39.38
C ALA A 105 14.67 -16.29 39.22
N ALA A 106 14.46 -15.56 40.32
CA ALA A 106 13.77 -14.29 40.28
C ALA A 106 14.65 -13.20 39.66
N ALA A 107 15.94 -13.16 40.02
CA ALA A 107 16.92 -12.26 39.42
C ALA A 107 17.11 -12.52 37.91
N TYR A 108 17.26 -13.79 37.52
CA TYR A 108 17.40 -14.17 36.11
C TYR A 108 16.15 -13.86 35.27
N MET A 109 14.95 -14.13 35.81
CA MET A 109 13.69 -13.78 35.15
C MET A 109 13.46 -12.26 35.08
N ALA A 110 14.05 -11.47 35.97
CA ALA A 110 13.98 -10.00 35.91
C ALA A 110 14.89 -9.45 34.79
N GLU A 111 16.10 -10.00 34.65
CA GLU A 111 17.03 -9.64 33.58
C GLU A 111 16.48 -9.98 32.21
N LEU A 112 15.98 -11.21 32.01
CA LEU A 112 15.33 -11.62 30.77
C LEU A 112 14.09 -10.77 30.43
N ARG A 113 13.32 -10.34 31.45
CA ARG A 113 12.19 -9.43 31.22
C ARG A 113 12.65 -8.08 30.69
N SER A 114 13.70 -7.50 31.28
CA SER A 114 14.29 -6.25 30.80
C SER A 114 14.84 -6.39 29.38
N GLU A 115 15.45 -7.52 29.04
CA GLU A 115 15.94 -7.78 27.69
C GLU A 115 14.79 -7.92 26.67
N VAL A 116 13.72 -8.64 27.02
CA VAL A 116 12.52 -8.77 26.19
C VAL A 116 11.83 -7.42 25.98
N GLU A 117 11.73 -6.59 27.02
CA GLU A 117 11.21 -5.21 26.91
C GLU A 117 12.08 -4.36 25.97
N GLY A 118 13.41 -4.47 26.08
CA GLY A 118 14.34 -3.79 25.18
C GLY A 118 14.21 -4.25 23.72
N LEU A 119 14.07 -5.56 23.49
CA LEU A 119 13.87 -6.12 22.15
C LEU A 119 12.51 -5.72 21.57
N ARG A 120 11.46 -5.68 22.39
CA ARG A 120 10.13 -5.18 21.98
C ARG A 120 10.19 -3.71 21.58
N ALA A 121 10.88 -2.86 22.35
CA ALA A 121 11.08 -1.46 22.00
C ALA A 121 11.85 -1.30 20.67
N GLN A 122 12.86 -2.12 20.44
CA GLN A 122 13.59 -2.15 19.16
C GLN A 122 12.69 -2.58 18.00
N LEU A 123 11.87 -3.63 18.18
CA LEU A 123 10.90 -4.09 17.19
C LEU A 123 9.84 -3.03 16.88
N ALA A 124 9.30 -2.35 17.90
CA ALA A 124 8.36 -1.24 17.73
C ALA A 124 8.97 -0.12 16.90
N SER A 125 10.19 0.32 17.23
CA SER A 125 10.90 1.37 16.46
C SER A 125 11.22 0.95 15.03
N ALA A 126 11.50 -0.35 14.78
CA ALA A 126 11.72 -0.88 13.44
C ALA A 126 10.41 -0.95 12.62
N ARG A 127 9.29 -1.28 13.28
CA ARG A 127 7.95 -1.29 12.69
C ARG A 127 7.50 0.11 12.30
N GLU A 128 7.72 1.12 13.14
CA GLU A 128 7.43 2.53 12.84
C GLU A 128 8.21 3.01 11.60
N LYS A 129 9.53 2.74 11.55
CA LYS A 129 10.35 3.06 10.38
C LYS A 129 9.87 2.36 9.11
N LYS A 130 9.33 1.14 9.23
CA LYS A 130 8.71 0.41 8.10
C LYS A 130 7.38 1.01 7.69
N ALA A 131 6.60 1.54 8.63
CA ALA A 131 5.38 2.30 8.35
C ALA A 131 5.70 3.65 7.69
N GLU A 132 6.84 4.27 7.96
CA GLU A 132 7.27 5.49 7.26
C GLU A 132 7.78 5.24 5.84
N GLN A 133 8.00 3.97 5.44
CA GLN A 133 8.44 3.67 4.08
C GLN A 133 7.41 4.15 3.05
N PRO A 134 7.85 4.69 1.90
CA PRO A 134 6.97 5.04 0.80
C PRO A 134 6.11 3.85 0.38
N LEU A 135 4.84 4.08 0.08
CA LEU A 135 3.90 3.03 -0.32
C LEU A 135 4.41 2.21 -1.51
N LEU A 136 5.10 2.85 -2.47
CA LEU A 136 5.72 2.13 -3.59
C LEU A 136 6.83 1.18 -3.15
N ALA A 137 7.67 1.57 -2.18
CA ALA A 137 8.70 0.69 -1.65
C ALA A 137 8.09 -0.52 -0.95
N PHE A 138 6.98 -0.32 -0.22
CA PHE A 138 6.22 -1.42 0.35
C PHE A 138 5.71 -2.38 -0.73
N ILE A 139 5.04 -1.88 -1.77
CA ILE A 139 4.51 -2.70 -2.87
C ILE A 139 5.65 -3.47 -3.57
N GLN A 140 6.79 -2.83 -3.81
CA GLN A 140 7.95 -3.44 -4.45
C GLN A 140 8.64 -4.50 -3.58
N SER A 141 8.49 -4.42 -2.26
CA SER A 141 9.04 -5.41 -1.32
C SER A 141 8.22 -6.70 -1.23
N LEU A 142 6.99 -6.70 -1.74
CA LEU A 142 6.12 -7.86 -1.68
C LEU A 142 6.59 -8.97 -2.65
N PRO A 143 6.50 -10.25 -2.25
CA PRO A 143 6.67 -11.38 -3.17
C PRO A 143 5.73 -11.28 -4.37
N GLY A 144 6.14 -11.78 -5.54
CA GLY A 144 5.38 -11.61 -6.80
C GLY A 144 3.93 -12.08 -6.74
N ASP A 145 3.63 -13.13 -5.98
CA ASP A 145 2.26 -13.62 -5.80
C ASP A 145 1.41 -12.67 -4.95
N GLU A 146 2.00 -12.05 -3.92
CA GLU A 146 1.29 -11.06 -3.09
C GLU A 146 1.04 -9.75 -3.84
N ALA A 147 1.96 -9.33 -4.70
CA ALA A 147 1.78 -8.18 -5.57
C ALA A 147 0.63 -8.42 -6.56
N ARG A 148 0.52 -9.64 -7.11
CA ARG A 148 -0.63 -10.03 -7.96
C ARG A 148 -1.93 -10.08 -7.18
N GLN A 149 -1.91 -10.54 -5.93
CA GLN A 149 -3.10 -10.52 -5.07
C GLN A 149 -3.60 -9.11 -4.76
N LEU A 150 -2.74 -8.08 -4.77
CA LEU A 150 -3.20 -6.69 -4.65
C LEU A 150 -4.05 -6.24 -5.85
N GLN A 151 -3.90 -6.90 -7.00
CA GLN A 151 -4.76 -6.75 -8.17
C GLN A 151 -5.83 -7.85 -8.25
N GLY A 152 -5.81 -8.82 -7.33
CA GLY A 152 -6.78 -9.88 -7.24
C GLY A 152 -8.09 -9.38 -6.63
N GLY A 153 -9.21 -9.98 -7.06
CA GLY A 153 -10.52 -9.72 -6.48
C GLY A 153 -11.21 -8.44 -6.93
N VAL A 154 -10.81 -7.84 -8.07
CA VAL A 154 -11.63 -6.79 -8.70
C VAL A 154 -12.97 -7.39 -9.13
N SER A 155 -14.10 -6.80 -8.71
CA SER A 155 -15.41 -7.23 -9.18
C SER A 155 -15.61 -7.00 -10.68
N SER A 156 -16.49 -7.78 -11.30
CA SER A 156 -16.87 -7.59 -12.71
C SER A 156 -17.48 -6.21 -12.96
N GLU A 157 -18.23 -5.67 -11.99
CA GLU A 157 -18.83 -4.34 -12.07
C GLU A 157 -17.75 -3.24 -12.11
N VAL A 158 -16.71 -3.34 -11.27
CA VAL A 158 -15.59 -2.39 -11.29
C VAL A 158 -14.79 -2.50 -12.59
N LEU A 159 -14.53 -3.71 -13.09
CA LEU A 159 -13.83 -3.90 -14.37
C LEU A 159 -14.62 -3.30 -15.55
N GLU A 160 -15.95 -3.49 -15.56
CA GLU A 160 -16.82 -2.89 -16.55
C GLU A 160 -16.79 -1.35 -16.46
N ALA A 161 -16.93 -0.80 -15.25
CA ALA A 161 -16.86 0.64 -15.02
C ALA A 161 -15.51 1.23 -15.46
N MET A 162 -14.39 0.56 -15.18
CA MET A 162 -13.06 0.96 -15.66
C MET A 162 -13.03 1.02 -17.20
N GLY A 163 -13.50 -0.02 -17.88
CA GLY A 163 -13.57 -0.06 -19.34
C GLY A 163 -14.46 1.05 -19.93
N GLN A 164 -15.60 1.32 -19.31
CA GLN A 164 -16.50 2.40 -19.72
C GLN A 164 -15.87 3.79 -19.52
N LEU A 165 -15.18 4.02 -18.40
CA LEU A 165 -14.46 5.27 -18.12
C LEU A 165 -13.35 5.52 -19.16
N VAL A 166 -12.55 4.49 -19.49
CA VAL A 166 -11.50 4.60 -20.51
C VAL A 166 -12.12 4.90 -21.88
N THR A 167 -13.20 4.21 -22.24
CA THR A 167 -13.90 4.43 -23.51
C THR A 167 -14.48 5.85 -23.60
N SER A 168 -15.08 6.35 -22.52
CA SER A 168 -15.59 7.72 -22.43
C SER A 168 -14.48 8.74 -22.60
N LEU A 169 -13.36 8.56 -21.88
CA LEU A 169 -12.22 9.47 -21.96
C LEU A 169 -11.63 9.55 -23.37
N LEU A 170 -11.45 8.42 -24.05
CA LEU A 170 -10.93 8.42 -25.42
C LEU A 170 -11.88 9.12 -26.39
N ARG A 171 -13.20 8.96 -26.20
CA ARG A 171 -14.22 9.69 -26.95
C ARG A 171 -14.13 11.19 -26.69
N ASP A 172 -13.99 11.60 -25.44
CA ASP A 172 -13.86 13.02 -25.06
C ASP A 172 -12.57 13.66 -25.61
N MET A 173 -11.51 12.85 -25.76
CA MET A 173 -10.27 13.24 -26.42
C MET A 173 -10.35 13.20 -27.96
N ASN A 174 -11.48 12.78 -28.53
CA ASN A 174 -11.68 12.54 -29.96
C ASN A 174 -10.64 11.60 -30.58
N VAL A 175 -10.28 10.55 -29.85
CA VAL A 175 -9.29 9.54 -30.26
C VAL A 175 -10.01 8.30 -30.76
N ALA A 176 -9.86 8.00 -32.06
CA ALA A 176 -10.33 6.73 -32.61
C ALA A 176 -9.37 5.58 -32.21
N PRO A 177 -9.85 4.33 -32.09
CA PRO A 177 -9.04 3.20 -31.61
C PRO A 177 -7.73 2.99 -32.39
N ASP A 178 -7.81 3.08 -33.72
CA ASP A 178 -6.66 2.83 -34.61
C ASP A 178 -5.95 4.11 -35.06
N ALA A 179 -6.43 5.28 -34.63
CA ALA A 179 -5.84 6.54 -35.02
C ALA A 179 -4.57 6.83 -34.21
N LEU A 180 -3.51 7.22 -34.93
CA LEU A 180 -2.33 7.80 -34.31
C LEU A 180 -2.71 9.18 -33.75
N THR A 181 -2.51 9.36 -32.46
CA THR A 181 -2.82 10.60 -31.74
C THR A 181 -1.55 11.14 -31.12
N GLU A 182 -1.34 12.44 -31.30
CA GLU A 182 -0.29 13.19 -30.62
C GLU A 182 -0.91 14.01 -29.49
N ALA A 183 -0.35 13.88 -28.28
CA ALA A 183 -0.83 14.60 -27.11
C ALA A 183 0.34 15.23 -26.34
N PRO A 184 0.19 16.49 -25.86
CA PRO A 184 1.21 17.10 -25.01
C PRO A 184 1.48 16.29 -23.75
N VAL A 185 2.75 16.17 -23.34
CA VAL A 185 3.16 15.44 -22.13
C VAL A 185 2.46 15.99 -20.88
N ALA A 186 2.29 17.31 -20.79
CA ALA A 186 1.58 17.94 -19.67
C ALA A 186 0.13 17.48 -19.55
N LYS A 187 -0.59 17.42 -20.68
CA LYS A 187 -1.98 16.92 -20.72
C LYS A 187 -2.02 15.43 -20.40
N MET A 188 -1.08 14.64 -20.94
CA MET A 188 -1.00 13.21 -20.64
C MET A 188 -0.76 12.95 -19.16
N ARG A 189 0.13 13.72 -18.51
CA ARG A 189 0.38 13.64 -17.07
C ARG A 189 -0.89 13.84 -16.24
N GLU A 190 -1.66 14.88 -16.56
CA GLU A 190 -2.93 15.15 -15.88
C GLU A 190 -3.90 13.97 -16.05
N VAL A 191 -4.03 13.45 -17.27
CA VAL A 191 -4.88 12.30 -17.56
C VAL A 191 -4.44 11.04 -16.80
N LEU A 192 -3.14 10.72 -16.77
CA LEU A 192 -2.63 9.55 -16.04
C LEU A 192 -2.84 9.67 -14.53
N ILE A 193 -2.66 10.87 -13.96
CA ILE A 193 -2.98 11.13 -12.55
C ILE A 193 -4.48 10.89 -12.32
N LEU A 194 -5.34 11.40 -13.19
CA LEU A 194 -6.79 11.18 -13.10
C LEU A 194 -7.13 9.69 -13.17
N GLN A 195 -6.51 8.92 -14.06
CA GLN A 195 -6.76 7.48 -14.18
C GLN A 195 -6.35 6.71 -12.91
N LEU A 196 -5.19 7.03 -12.31
CA LEU A 196 -4.79 6.47 -11.02
C LEU A 196 -5.79 6.81 -9.90
N VAL A 197 -6.23 8.07 -9.83
CA VAL A 197 -7.19 8.53 -8.83
C VAL A 197 -8.55 7.84 -9.02
N GLN A 198 -9.02 7.66 -10.25
CA GLN A 198 -10.26 6.96 -10.57
C GLN A 198 -10.20 5.49 -10.11
N GLY A 199 -9.12 4.78 -10.44
CA GLY A 199 -8.91 3.41 -10.00
C GLY A 199 -8.93 3.25 -8.47
N TYR A 200 -8.25 4.17 -7.76
CA TYR A 200 -8.25 4.22 -6.30
C TYR A 200 -9.66 4.42 -5.74
N LYS A 201 -10.42 5.37 -6.30
CA LYS A 201 -11.78 5.69 -5.84
C LYS A 201 -12.78 4.58 -6.15
N LEU A 202 -12.63 3.86 -7.26
CA LEU A 202 -13.46 2.69 -7.56
C LEU A 202 -13.30 1.62 -6.48
N ARG A 203 -12.07 1.30 -6.06
CA ARG A 203 -11.87 0.37 -4.95
C ARG A 203 -12.48 0.90 -3.64
N GLU A 204 -12.34 2.20 -3.38
CA GLU A 204 -12.95 2.81 -2.19
C GLU A 204 -14.48 2.65 -2.18
N LEU A 205 -15.13 2.82 -3.34
CA LEU A 205 -16.58 2.64 -3.47
C LEU A 205 -17.00 1.17 -3.37
N GLU A 206 -16.26 0.26 -3.99
CA GLU A 206 -16.51 -1.18 -3.94
C GLU A 206 -16.47 -1.69 -2.49
N VAL A 207 -15.42 -1.35 -1.73
CA VAL A 207 -15.33 -1.72 -0.30
C VAL A 207 -16.48 -1.12 0.51
N ARG A 208 -16.88 0.13 0.24
CA ARG A 208 -18.03 0.75 0.92
C ARG A 208 -19.33 0.01 0.61
N ALA A 209 -19.52 -0.44 -0.63
CA ALA A 209 -20.68 -1.22 -1.05
C ALA A 209 -20.69 -2.61 -0.39
N GLU A 210 -19.55 -3.31 -0.38
CA GLU A 210 -19.37 -4.60 0.30
C GLU A 210 -19.73 -4.51 1.79
N LEU A 211 -19.23 -3.47 2.48
CA LEU A 211 -19.52 -3.24 3.89
C LEU A 211 -21.01 -2.94 4.13
N LYS A 212 -21.62 -2.11 3.29
CA LYS A 212 -23.04 -1.78 3.42
C LYS A 212 -23.92 -3.02 3.25
N GLY A 213 -23.67 -3.83 2.21
CA GLY A 213 -24.44 -5.05 1.96
C GLY A 213 -24.23 -6.12 3.05
N THR A 214 -23.05 -6.17 3.66
CA THR A 214 -22.76 -7.15 4.72
C THR A 214 -23.46 -6.84 6.02
N PHE A 215 -23.55 -5.56 6.39
CA PHE A 215 -24.00 -5.20 7.74
C PHE A 215 -25.34 -4.47 7.79
N TRP A 216 -25.69 -3.62 6.82
CA TRP A 216 -26.87 -2.75 6.91
C TRP A 216 -28.08 -3.25 6.11
N ASP A 217 -27.90 -4.26 5.25
CA ASP A 217 -29.01 -4.91 4.52
C ASP A 217 -29.45 -6.25 5.20
N GLN A 218 -29.11 -6.44 6.49
CA GLN A 218 -29.66 -7.50 7.36
C GLN A 218 -30.96 -7.07 8.05
#